data_AF-A0A9P9DPM1-F1
#
_entry.id   AF-A0A9P9DPM1-F1
#
_cell.length_a   1.000
_cell.length_b   1.000
_cell.length_c   1.000
_cell.angle_alpha   90.00
_cell.angle_beta   90.00
_cell.angle_gamma   90.00
#
_symmetry.space_group_name_H-M   'P 1'
#
loop_
_entity.id
_entity.type
_entity.pdbx_description
1 polymer ?
#
loop_
_entity_poly.entity_id
_entity_poly.type
_entity_poly.pdbx_seq_one_letter_code
_entity_poly.pdbx_strand_id
1 'polypeptide(L)'
;DEAFQQTTLTRRSQLRPAGTGLLIVPYTDWRPALPYNEQPPDYIRYYVEWKLSVNNRQKSGESELGVVISPRKFWKHVLRSKLQAAVEKSLKPWEPAEMKIILSVTDRKTSSITKRFPKLDIQWSYAAE
;
A
#
# COMPACT_ATOMS: atom_id res chain seq x y z
N ASP A 1 -21.82 -52.40 3.65
CA ASP A 1 -22.86 -51.46 3.23
C ASP A 1 -22.96 -50.34 4.25
N GLU A 2 -22.34 -49.18 3.98
CA GLU A 2 -23.02 -47.99 3.43
C GLU A 2 -24.08 -47.43 4.41
N ALA A 3 -24.12 -46.16 4.79
CA ALA A 3 -23.61 -44.95 4.17
C ALA A 3 -23.70 -43.76 5.14
N PHE A 4 -22.64 -42.97 5.14
CA PHE A 4 -22.60 -41.50 5.14
C PHE A 4 -23.31 -40.67 6.22
N GLN A 5 -22.44 -40.08 7.03
CA GLN A 5 -22.60 -38.88 7.84
C GLN A 5 -23.33 -37.75 7.10
N GLN A 6 -24.32 -37.14 7.75
CA GLN A 6 -24.85 -35.83 7.36
C GLN A 6 -24.50 -34.79 8.42
N THR A 7 -23.32 -34.20 8.28
CA THR A 7 -23.00 -32.89 8.87
C THR A 7 -23.85 -31.84 8.18
N THR A 8 -24.83 -31.29 8.88
CA THR A 8 -25.59 -30.13 8.43
C THR A 8 -24.69 -28.89 8.51
N LEU A 9 -23.91 -28.63 7.45
CA LEU A 9 -23.31 -27.33 7.23
C LEU A 9 -24.44 -26.36 6.92
N THR A 10 -24.85 -25.59 7.93
CA THR A 10 -25.71 -24.43 7.77
C THR A 10 -25.11 -23.54 6.69
N ARG A 11 -25.75 -23.53 5.51
CA ARG A 11 -25.42 -22.67 4.38
C ARG A 11 -25.59 -21.22 4.83
N ARG A 12 -24.54 -20.65 5.43
CA ARG A 12 -24.46 -19.22 5.75
C ARG A 12 -24.72 -18.47 4.44
N SER A 13 -25.79 -17.70 4.43
CA SER A 13 -26.15 -16.77 3.36
C SER A 13 -24.91 -15.96 2.96
N GLN A 14 -24.41 -16.15 1.74
CA GLN A 14 -23.30 -15.38 1.16
C GLN A 14 -23.72 -13.99 0.68
N LEU A 15 -24.79 -13.43 1.25
CA LEU A 15 -25.18 -12.06 0.95
C LEU A 15 -24.32 -11.15 1.83
N ARG A 16 -23.30 -10.54 1.20
CA ARG A 16 -22.54 -9.46 1.84
C ARG A 16 -23.54 -8.38 2.26
N PRO A 17 -23.42 -7.82 3.48
CA PRO A 17 -24.15 -6.61 3.81
C PRO A 17 -23.80 -5.54 2.77
N ALA A 18 -24.82 -5.06 2.05
CA ALA A 18 -24.67 -3.90 1.20
C ALA A 18 -24.33 -2.71 2.11
N GLY A 19 -23.05 -2.31 2.16
CA GLY A 19 -22.66 -1.09 2.86
C GLY A 19 -21.36 -1.12 3.67
N THR A 20 -20.66 -2.25 3.81
CA THR A 20 -19.35 -2.22 4.49
C THR A 20 -18.31 -1.68 3.51
N GLY A 21 -17.85 -0.45 3.71
CA GLY A 21 -16.76 0.14 2.94
C GLY A 21 -15.51 -0.73 3.01
N LEU A 22 -14.66 -0.66 1.98
CA LEU A 22 -13.40 -1.38 1.96
C LEU A 22 -12.52 -0.97 3.14
N LEU A 23 -11.88 -1.95 3.78
CA LEU A 23 -11.04 -1.72 4.96
C LEU A 23 -9.56 -1.64 4.60
N ILE A 24 -8.75 -1.08 5.50
CA ILE A 24 -7.29 -1.19 5.44
C ILE A 24 -6.87 -2.40 6.27
N VAL A 25 -5.94 -3.21 5.76
CA VAL A 25 -5.38 -4.34 6.51
C VAL A 25 -4.58 -3.81 7.71
N PRO A 26 -4.87 -4.23 8.95
CA PRO A 26 -4.01 -3.93 10.09
C PRO A 26 -2.59 -4.44 9.84
N TYR A 27 -1.57 -3.65 10.20
CA TYR A 27 -0.17 -4.03 9.93
C TYR A 27 0.23 -5.39 10.53
N THR A 28 -0.36 -5.79 11.66
CA THR A 28 -0.13 -7.09 12.32
C THR A 28 -0.62 -8.28 11.47
N ASP A 29 -1.66 -8.06 10.68
CA ASP A 29 -2.32 -9.07 9.86
C ASP A 29 -1.84 -9.04 8.40
N TRP A 30 -1.05 -8.02 8.06
CA TRP A 30 -0.48 -7.89 6.75
C TRP A 30 0.53 -9.01 6.45
N ARG A 31 0.39 -9.59 5.27
CA ARG A 31 1.24 -10.64 4.72
C ARG A 31 1.72 -10.19 3.33
N PRO A 32 2.97 -9.72 3.19
CA PRO A 32 3.47 -9.16 1.93
C PRO A 32 3.39 -10.12 0.73
N ALA A 33 3.39 -11.43 0.97
CA ALA A 33 3.30 -12.45 -0.08
C ALA A 33 1.86 -12.74 -0.56
N LEU A 34 0.83 -12.22 0.12
CA LEU A 34 -0.56 -12.42 -0.28
C LEU A 34 -0.99 -11.38 -1.34
N PRO A 35 -1.78 -11.77 -2.34
CA PRO A 35 -2.18 -10.87 -3.43
C PRO A 35 -3.33 -9.91 -3.07
N TYR A 36 -4.12 -10.22 -2.02
CA TYR A 36 -5.30 -9.47 -1.56
C TYR A 36 -6.22 -9.04 -2.71
N ASN A 37 -6.50 -9.93 -3.65
CA ASN A 37 -7.26 -9.66 -4.87
C ASN A 37 -8.60 -10.41 -4.90
N GLU A 38 -9.18 -10.67 -3.72
CA GLU A 38 -10.46 -11.35 -3.60
C GLU A 38 -11.57 -10.55 -4.29
N GLN A 39 -12.58 -11.26 -4.81
CA GLN A 39 -13.75 -10.64 -5.44
C GLN A 39 -15.05 -11.14 -4.78
N PRO A 40 -15.89 -10.24 -4.23
CA PRO A 40 -15.68 -8.79 -4.12
C PRO A 40 -14.52 -8.41 -3.19
N PRO A 41 -13.91 -7.23 -3.35
CA PRO A 41 -12.77 -6.83 -2.54
C PRO A 41 -13.17 -6.66 -1.07
N ASP A 42 -12.31 -7.13 -0.16
CA ASP A 42 -12.46 -6.92 1.29
C ASP A 42 -11.63 -5.72 1.77
N TYR A 43 -10.54 -5.41 1.05
CA TYR A 43 -9.59 -4.37 1.41
C TYR A 43 -9.35 -3.34 0.32
N ILE A 44 -8.99 -2.11 0.73
CA ILE A 44 -8.52 -1.07 -0.18
C ILE A 44 -7.15 -1.46 -0.71
N ARG A 45 -7.03 -1.54 -2.03
CA ARG A 45 -5.74 -1.72 -2.73
C ARG A 45 -5.35 -0.43 -3.40
N TYR A 46 -4.13 0.00 -3.15
CA TYR A 46 -3.57 1.18 -3.79
C TYR A 46 -2.13 0.94 -4.26
N TYR A 47 -1.67 1.86 -5.09
CA TYR A 47 -0.35 1.90 -5.67
C TYR A 47 0.41 3.08 -5.08
N VAL A 48 1.71 2.89 -4.86
CA VAL A 48 2.61 3.94 -4.38
C VAL A 48 3.73 4.10 -5.39
N GLU A 49 3.73 5.23 -6.09
CA GLU A 49 4.89 5.65 -6.87
C GLU A 49 5.72 6.62 -6.04
N TRP A 50 7.03 6.45 -6.01
CA TRP A 50 7.94 7.37 -5.35
C TRP A 50 9.10 7.77 -6.26
N LYS A 51 9.55 9.01 -6.12
CA LYS A 51 10.67 9.58 -6.87
C LYS A 51 11.54 10.41 -5.95
N LEU A 52 12.85 10.22 -6.06
CA LEU A 52 13.87 11.02 -5.40
C LEU A 52 14.62 11.85 -6.45
N SER A 53 14.75 13.15 -6.18
CA SER A 53 15.34 14.10 -7.10
C SER A 53 16.42 14.95 -6.43
N VAL A 54 17.43 15.33 -7.22
CA VAL A 54 18.44 16.35 -6.86
C VAL A 54 18.34 17.46 -7.89
N ASN A 55 18.16 18.70 -7.45
CA ASN A 55 18.04 19.87 -8.33
C ASN A 55 17.04 19.63 -9.48
N ASN A 56 15.83 19.15 -9.15
CA ASN A 56 14.75 18.79 -10.08
C ASN A 56 15.08 17.69 -11.10
N ARG A 57 16.21 17.00 -10.98
CA ARG A 57 16.55 15.83 -11.79
C ARG A 57 16.29 14.57 -10.99
N GLN A 58 15.41 13.71 -11.49
CA GLN A 58 15.15 12.40 -10.89
C GLN A 58 16.42 11.57 -10.88
N LYS A 59 16.77 11.04 -9.70
CA LYS A 59 17.91 10.14 -9.48
C LYS A 59 17.49 8.71 -9.23
N SER A 60 16.35 8.52 -8.58
CA SER A 60 15.77 7.20 -8.30
C SER A 60 14.26 7.29 -8.23
N GLY A 61 13.58 6.17 -8.44
CA GLY A 61 12.13 6.07 -8.30
C GLY A 61 11.64 4.68 -8.64
N GLU A 62 10.66 4.20 -7.90
CA GLU A 62 10.02 2.90 -8.12
C GLU A 62 8.50 3.01 -7.89
N SER A 63 7.79 1.95 -8.26
CA SER A 63 6.36 1.79 -8.03
C SER A 63 6.09 0.52 -7.23
N GLU A 64 5.28 0.65 -6.20
CA GLU A 64 4.86 -0.41 -5.30
C GLU A 64 3.38 -0.68 -5.55
N LEU A 65 3.07 -1.88 -6.01
CA LEU A 65 1.71 -2.25 -6.35
C LEU A 65 1.05 -3.08 -5.26
N GLY A 66 -0.27 -3.00 -5.15
CA GLY A 66 -1.04 -3.87 -4.26
C GLY A 66 -0.82 -3.58 -2.77
N VAL A 67 -0.55 -2.33 -2.40
CA VAL A 67 -0.44 -1.93 -1.00
C VAL A 67 -1.83 -1.92 -0.37
N VAL A 68 -1.96 -2.57 0.80
CA VAL A 68 -3.24 -2.77 1.51
C VAL A 68 -3.23 -2.31 2.98
N ILE A 69 -2.08 -1.88 3.49
CA ILE A 69 -1.92 -1.30 4.83
C ILE A 69 -2.02 0.22 4.79
N SER A 70 -2.10 0.92 5.91
CA SER A 70 -2.20 2.38 5.88
C SER A 70 -0.93 3.03 5.32
N PRO A 71 -1.03 4.17 4.59
CA PRO A 71 0.14 4.86 4.04
C PRO A 71 1.21 5.18 5.10
N ARG A 72 0.80 5.49 6.33
CA ARG A 72 1.70 5.74 7.46
C ARG A 72 2.47 4.49 7.88
N LYS A 73 1.80 3.32 7.96
CA LYS A 73 2.46 2.05 8.27
C LYS A 73 3.37 1.61 7.11
N PHE A 74 2.91 1.75 5.88
CA PHE A 74 3.72 1.48 4.69
C PHE A 74 5.00 2.33 4.66
N TRP A 75 4.88 3.63 4.97
CA TRP A 75 6.03 4.51 5.11
C TRP A 75 7.02 4.01 6.15
N LYS A 76 6.55 3.80 7.38
CA LYS A 76 7.39 3.47 8.53
C LYS A 76 8.11 2.13 8.36
N HIS A 77 7.44 1.12 7.80
CA HIS A 77 7.90 -0.26 7.82
C HIS A 77 8.47 -0.75 6.48
N VAL A 78 8.19 -0.08 5.37
CA VAL A 78 8.57 -0.56 4.03
C VAL A 78 9.27 0.52 3.22
N LEU A 79 8.59 1.65 2.97
CA LEU A 79 9.09 2.62 2.00
C LEU A 79 10.35 3.33 2.49
N ARG A 80 10.43 3.69 3.77
CA ARG A 80 11.59 4.41 4.33
C ARG A 80 12.92 3.67 4.09
N SER A 81 12.95 2.36 4.33
CA SER A 81 14.16 1.55 4.13
C SER A 81 14.53 1.43 2.65
N LYS A 82 13.53 1.30 1.75
CA LYS A 82 13.76 1.29 0.30
C LYS A 82 14.40 2.59 -0.18
N LEU A 83 13.93 3.73 0.31
CA LEU A 83 14.50 5.03 -0.06
C LEU A 83 15.94 5.22 0.43
N GLN A 84 16.22 4.81 1.67
CA GLN A 84 17.59 4.85 2.21
C GLN A 84 18.53 3.97 1.37
N ALA A 85 18.10 2.73 1.08
CA ALA A 85 18.85 1.83 0.21
C ALA A 85 19.04 2.39 -1.21
N ALA A 86 18.06 3.13 -1.75
CA ALA A 86 18.19 3.77 -3.05
C ALA A 86 19.25 4.89 -3.08
N VAL A 87 19.44 5.61 -1.97
CA VAL A 87 20.51 6.61 -1.83
C VAL A 87 21.86 5.91 -1.66
N GLU A 88 21.94 4.90 -0.79
CA GLU A 88 23.16 4.16 -0.46
C GLU A 88 23.72 3.35 -1.63
N LYS A 89 22.85 2.80 -2.50
CA LYS A 89 23.26 2.05 -3.70
C LYS A 89 23.98 2.92 -4.75
N SER A 90 23.97 4.24 -4.61
CA SER A 90 24.61 5.12 -5.58
C SER A 90 26.13 5.16 -5.38
N LEU A 91 26.88 4.99 -6.48
CA LEU A 91 28.35 5.09 -6.50
C LEU A 91 28.87 6.42 -5.97
N LYS A 92 28.09 7.51 -6.13
CA LYS A 92 28.45 8.84 -5.65
C LYS A 92 27.45 9.26 -4.57
N PRO A 93 27.89 9.63 -3.36
CA PRO A 93 27.00 10.15 -2.32
C PRO A 93 26.19 11.33 -2.84
N TRP A 94 24.90 11.33 -2.55
CA TRP A 94 24.00 12.42 -2.87
C TRP A 94 22.92 12.54 -1.80
N GLU A 95 22.48 13.76 -1.55
CA GLU A 95 21.32 14.01 -0.70
C GLU A 95 20.10 14.28 -1.58
N PRO A 96 18.97 13.59 -1.38
CA PRO A 96 17.72 13.96 -2.03
C PRO A 96 17.35 15.39 -1.66
N ALA A 97 17.08 16.23 -2.66
CA ALA A 97 16.55 17.58 -2.45
C ALA A 97 15.02 17.54 -2.33
N GLU A 98 14.39 16.70 -3.15
CA GLU A 98 12.94 16.51 -3.17
C GLU A 98 12.61 15.02 -3.22
N MET A 99 11.57 14.66 -2.47
CA MET A 99 10.88 13.39 -2.60
C MET A 99 9.43 13.61 -3.03
N LYS A 100 8.99 12.92 -4.07
CA LYS A 100 7.60 12.92 -4.53
C LYS A 100 6.99 11.54 -4.29
N ILE A 101 5.82 11.49 -3.65
CA ILE A 101 4.97 10.30 -3.53
C ILE A 101 3.67 10.54 -4.29
N ILE A 102 3.23 9.54 -5.03
CA ILE A 102 1.90 9.51 -5.64
C ILE A 102 1.19 8.25 -5.14
N LEU A 103 0.03 8.43 -4.52
CA LEU A 103 -0.87 7.36 -4.10
C LEU A 103 -2.04 7.30 -5.07
N SER A 104 -2.34 6.13 -5.62
CA SER A 104 -3.49 5.95 -6.52
C SER A 104 -4.22 4.64 -6.22
N VAL A 105 -5.51 4.58 -6.47
CA VAL A 105 -6.31 3.35 -6.37
C VAL A 105 -6.68 2.85 -7.77
N THR A 106 -7.13 1.59 -7.88
CA THR A 106 -7.56 1.00 -9.16
C THR A 106 -8.84 1.64 -9.72
N ASP A 107 -9.67 2.24 -8.87
CA ASP A 107 -10.87 2.95 -9.32
C ASP A 107 -10.49 4.21 -10.11
N ARG A 108 -10.81 4.19 -11.41
CA ARG A 108 -10.50 5.25 -12.37
C ARG A 108 -11.20 6.57 -12.06
N LYS A 109 -12.26 6.57 -11.24
CA LYS A 109 -12.97 7.79 -10.82
C LYS A 109 -12.32 8.47 -9.62
N THR A 110 -11.42 7.77 -8.93
CA THR A 110 -10.72 8.31 -7.77
C THR A 110 -9.40 8.96 -8.21
N SER A 111 -9.22 10.23 -7.90
CA SER A 111 -7.99 10.96 -8.22
C SER A 111 -6.81 10.47 -7.36
N SER A 112 -5.61 10.57 -7.92
CA SER A 112 -4.39 10.26 -7.17
C SER A 112 -4.05 11.38 -6.17
N ILE A 113 -3.50 11.00 -5.03
CA ILE A 113 -2.98 11.92 -4.03
C ILE A 113 -1.48 12.06 -4.28
N THR A 114 -1.04 13.24 -4.69
CA THR A 114 0.39 13.56 -4.82
C THR A 114 0.86 14.36 -3.62
N LYS A 115 1.96 13.93 -3.01
CA LYS A 115 2.66 14.64 -1.94
C LYS A 115 4.12 14.87 -2.33
N ARG A 116 4.66 16.03 -1.96
CA ARG A 116 6.07 16.37 -2.14
C ARG A 116 6.64 16.74 -0.78
N PHE A 117 7.84 16.26 -0.49
CA PHE A 117 8.54 16.47 0.76
C PHE A 117 9.96 16.96 0.49
N PRO A 118 10.47 17.90 1.29
CA PRO A 118 11.89 18.26 1.25
C PRO A 118 12.71 17.09 1.78
N LYS A 119 13.76 16.72 1.05
CA LYS A 119 14.63 15.59 1.41
C LYS A 119 13.82 14.30 1.70
N LEU A 120 14.07 13.65 2.84
CA LEU A 120 13.35 12.46 3.32
C LEU A 120 12.54 12.74 4.60
N ASP A 121 12.28 14.01 4.93
CA ASP A 121 11.51 14.37 6.12
C ASP A 121 10.01 14.30 5.83
N ILE A 122 9.43 13.13 6.10
CA ILE A 122 7.99 12.90 5.90
C ILE A 122 7.27 12.84 7.23
N GLN A 123 6.48 13.88 7.47
CA GLN A 123 5.48 13.92 8.53
C GLN A 123 4.10 13.57 7.93
N TRP A 124 3.64 12.34 8.13
CA TRP A 124 2.29 11.93 7.76
C TRP A 124 1.29 12.41 8.82
N SER A 125 0.97 13.70 8.81
CA SER A 125 0.09 14.33 9.82
C SER A 125 -1.41 14.07 9.64
N TYR A 126 -1.84 13.41 8.55
CA TYR A 126 -3.26 13.30 8.18
C TYR A 126 -3.75 11.89 7.83
N ALA A 127 -2.92 10.85 7.93
CA ALA A 127 -3.38 9.48 7.68
C ALA A 127 -3.82 8.88 9.02
N ALA A 128 -5.14 8.77 9.21
CA ALA A 128 -5.77 8.22 10.41
C ALA A 128 -5.21 6.83 10.81
N GLU A 129 -5.36 6.55 12.11
CA GLU A 129 -4.68 5.53 12.91
C GLU A 129 -4.89 4.08 12.44
#